data_AF-A0A1G9AC05-F1
#
_entry.id   AF-A0A1G9AC05-F1
#
_cell.length_a   1.000
_cell.length_b   1.000
_cell.length_c   1.000
_cell.angle_alpha   90.00
_cell.angle_beta   90.00
_cell.angle_gamma   90.00
#
_symmetry.space_group_name_H-M   'P 1'
#
loop_
_entity.id
_entity.type
_entity.pdbx_description
1 polymer ?
#
loop_
_entity_poly.entity_id
_entity_poly.type
_entity_poly.pdbx_seq_one_letter_code
_entity_poly.pdbx_strand_id
1 'polypeptide(L)'
;MLSEEAEKFLTEFRIEMMAHGKDDEAIDDMEAELEVHLIQAEKDGKSVKDITVGSVKEYIKNISGEMPAANNIKKYITLFIVYLAGILTVPTLISGTFE
;
A
#
# COMPACT_ATOMS: atom_id res chain seq x y z
N MET A 1 9.26 -10.93 7.71
CA MET A 1 10.40 -10.19 7.12
C MET A 1 10.08 -10.02 5.65
N LEU A 2 10.33 -8.83 5.13
CA LEU A 2 10.14 -8.52 3.72
C LEU A 2 11.29 -9.07 2.87
N SER A 3 11.07 -9.23 1.57
CA SER A 3 12.16 -9.44 0.62
C SER A 3 13.01 -8.18 0.43
N GLU A 4 14.24 -8.36 -0.06
CA GLU A 4 15.11 -7.24 -0.44
C GLU A 4 14.47 -6.33 -1.50
N GLU A 5 13.63 -6.89 -2.39
CA GLU A 5 12.90 -6.12 -3.40
C GLU A 5 11.86 -5.18 -2.76
N ALA A 6 11.12 -5.67 -1.77
CA ALA A 6 10.13 -4.89 -1.03
C ALA A 6 10.77 -3.80 -0.17
N GLU A 7 11.86 -4.11 0.55
CA GLU A 7 12.60 -3.12 1.34
C GLU A 7 13.18 -1.99 0.47
N LYS A 8 13.71 -2.36 -0.70
CA LYS A 8 14.20 -1.38 -1.69
C LYS A 8 13.07 -0.50 -2.19
N PHE A 9 11.91 -1.08 -2.48
CA PHE A 9 10.74 -0.31 -2.93
C PHE A 9 10.27 0.70 -1.86
N LEU A 10 10.18 0.29 -0.59
CA LEU A 10 9.81 1.19 0.52
C LEU A 10 10.81 2.34 0.67
N THR A 11 12.11 2.05 0.54
CA THR A 11 13.16 3.08 0.57
C THR A 11 12.98 4.09 -0.56
N GLU A 12 12.76 3.63 -1.79
CA GLU A 12 12.52 4.49 -2.95
C GLU A 12 11.23 5.30 -2.81
N PHE A 13 10.17 4.70 -2.25
CA PHE A 13 8.90 5.36 -1.93
C PHE A 13 9.11 6.53 -0.96
N ARG A 14 9.84 6.31 0.15
CA ARG A 14 10.14 7.34 1.13
C ARG A 14 10.89 8.52 0.51
N ILE A 15 11.93 8.24 -0.29
CA ILE A 15 12.73 9.26 -0.99
C ILE A 15 11.86 10.10 -1.92
N GLU A 16 11.00 9.47 -2.72
CA GLU A 16 10.13 10.18 -3.65
C GLU A 16 9.10 11.04 -2.91
N MET A 17 8.48 10.54 -1.84
CA MET A 17 7.53 11.30 -1.02
C MET A 17 8.16 12.53 -0.35
N MET A 18 9.40 12.40 0.14
CA MET A 18 10.19 13.53 0.64
C MET A 18 10.46 14.56 -0.46
N ALA A 19 10.79 14.10 -1.68
CA ALA A 19 11.03 14.98 -2.82
C ALA A 19 9.78 15.77 -3.24
N HIS A 20 8.57 15.23 -3.00
CA HIS A 20 7.28 15.91 -3.21
C HIS A 20 6.84 16.78 -2.02
N GLY A 21 7.66 16.92 -0.97
CA GLY A 21 7.41 17.83 0.15
C GLY A 21 6.32 17.36 1.12
N LYS A 22 6.07 16.05 1.20
CA LYS A 22 5.17 15.46 2.20
C LYS A 22 5.83 15.53 3.59
N ASP A 23 5.02 15.73 4.63
CA ASP A 23 5.51 15.72 6.00
C ASP A 23 5.82 14.31 6.49
N ASP A 24 6.74 14.20 7.46
CA ASP A 24 7.24 12.91 7.96
C ASP A 24 6.12 12.02 8.54
N GLU A 25 5.11 12.59 9.19
CA GLU A 25 4.00 11.80 9.76
C GLU A 25 3.15 11.16 8.65
N ALA A 26 2.85 11.91 7.59
CA ALA A 26 2.15 11.37 6.43
C ALA A 26 2.99 10.31 5.68
N ILE A 27 4.31 10.48 5.64
CA ILE A 27 5.23 9.50 5.03
C ILE A 27 5.22 8.20 5.85
N ASP A 28 5.37 8.29 7.17
CA ASP A 28 5.41 7.14 8.06
C ASP A 28 4.10 6.35 8.02
N ASP A 29 2.94 7.03 8.03
CA ASP A 29 1.63 6.39 7.93
C ASP A 29 1.47 5.60 6.62
N MET A 30 1.85 6.22 5.50
CA MET A 30 1.73 5.61 4.17
C MET A 30 2.74 4.48 3.95
N GLU A 31 3.96 4.62 4.48
CA GLU A 31 4.98 3.58 4.44
C GLU A 31 4.55 2.35 5.25
N ALA A 32 3.98 2.55 6.44
CA ALA A 32 3.47 1.46 7.28
C ALA A 32 2.32 0.68 6.63
N GLU A 33 1.38 1.37 5.97
CA GLU A 33 0.31 0.71 5.21
C GLU A 33 0.87 -0.12 4.04
N LEU A 34 1.79 0.47 3.27
CA LEU A 34 2.43 -0.20 2.15
C LEU A 34 3.25 -1.41 2.61
N GLU A 35 3.95 -1.31 3.74
CA GLU A 35 4.69 -2.42 4.37
C GLU A 35 3.75 -3.60 4.67
N VAL A 36 2.59 -3.33 5.27
CA VAL A 36 1.58 -4.36 5.56
C VAL A 36 1.09 -5.04 4.28
N HIS A 37 0.81 -4.27 3.22
CA HIS A 37 0.38 -4.82 1.94
C HIS A 37 1.46 -5.70 1.28
N LEU A 38 2.73 -5.28 1.33
CA LEU A 38 3.86 -6.05 0.80
C LEU A 38 4.08 -7.35 1.57
N ILE A 39 4.02 -7.30 2.92
CA ILE A 39 4.12 -8.49 3.77
C ILE A 39 3.02 -9.49 3.42
N GLN A 40 1.78 -9.02 3.24
CA GLN A 40 0.66 -9.92 2.93
C GLN A 40 0.79 -10.52 1.53
N ALA A 41 1.23 -9.72 0.54
CA ALA A 41 1.45 -10.21 -0.82
C ALA A 41 2.51 -11.31 -0.87
N GLU A 42 3.64 -11.11 -0.19
CA GLU A 42 4.71 -12.11 -0.14
C GLU A 42 4.27 -13.39 0.59
N LYS A 43 3.48 -13.27 1.67
CA LYS A 43 2.87 -14.42 2.34
C LYS A 43 1.95 -15.23 1.43
N ASP A 44 1.23 -14.56 0.53
CA ASP A 44 0.36 -15.18 -0.46
C ASP A 44 1.14 -15.75 -1.67
N GLY A 45 2.47 -15.63 -1.70
CA GLY A 45 3.31 -16.04 -2.83
C GLY A 45 3.25 -15.10 -4.03
N LYS A 46 2.75 -13.88 -3.86
CA LYS A 46 2.65 -12.83 -4.89
C LYS A 46 3.94 -12.02 -4.94
N SER A 47 4.23 -11.44 -6.10
CA SER A 47 5.38 -10.55 -6.28
C SER A 47 5.08 -9.15 -5.74
N VAL A 48 6.11 -8.44 -5.29
CA VAL A 48 6.08 -7.00 -4.98
C VAL A 48 5.41 -6.20 -6.10
N LYS A 49 5.67 -6.57 -7.36
CA LYS A 49 5.11 -5.91 -8.55
C LYS A 49 3.60 -6.06 -8.70
N ASP A 50 3.00 -7.06 -8.05
CA ASP A 50 1.55 -7.26 -8.04
C ASP A 50 0.84 -6.23 -7.15
N ILE A 51 1.55 -5.61 -6.20
CA ILE A 51 1.06 -4.55 -5.32
C ILE A 51 1.40 -3.16 -5.87
N THR A 52 2.62 -2.99 -6.36
CA THR A 52 3.16 -1.67 -6.67
C THR A 52 2.87 -1.20 -8.09
N VAL A 53 2.58 -2.14 -9.01
CA VAL A 53 2.29 -1.89 -10.44
C VAL A 53 3.25 -0.87 -11.06
N GLY A 54 4.44 -1.33 -11.44
CA GLY A 54 5.44 -0.52 -12.13
C GLY A 54 6.46 0.12 -11.18
N SER A 55 6.83 1.37 -11.46
CA SER A 55 7.81 2.12 -10.66
C SER A 55 7.17 2.84 -9.46
N VAL A 56 7.96 3.21 -8.44
CA VAL A 56 7.50 4.05 -7.31
C VAL A 56 6.78 5.31 -7.78
N LYS A 57 7.27 5.96 -8.85
CA LYS A 57 6.61 7.13 -9.44
C LYS A 57 5.23 6.82 -10.00
N GLU A 58 5.07 5.66 -10.64
CA GLU A 58 3.77 5.22 -11.15
C GLU A 58 2.83 4.86 -10.00
N TYR A 59 3.32 4.18 -8.97
CA TYR A 59 2.58 3.90 -7.75
C TYR A 59 2.06 5.18 -7.10
N ILE A 60 2.96 6.14 -6.83
CA ILE A 60 2.60 7.45 -6.26
C ILE A 60 1.63 8.19 -7.16
N LYS A 61 1.84 8.21 -8.48
CA LYS A 61 0.92 8.85 -9.43
C LYS A 61 -0.48 8.22 -9.37
N ASN A 62 -0.57 6.89 -9.30
CA ASN A 62 -1.85 6.17 -9.23
C ASN A 62 -2.62 6.48 -7.95
N ILE A 63 -1.94 6.66 -6.81
CA ILE A 63 -2.59 7.00 -5.53
C ILE A 63 -2.71 8.51 -5.30
N SER A 64 -1.97 9.36 -6.03
CA SER A 64 -1.91 10.81 -5.84
C SER A 64 -3.25 11.53 -6.05
N GLY A 65 -4.12 10.96 -6.89
CA GLY A 65 -5.48 11.48 -7.09
C GLY A 65 -6.41 11.22 -5.90
N GLU A 66 -6.07 10.24 -5.07
CA GLU A 66 -6.81 9.84 -3.87
C GLU A 66 -6.16 10.36 -2.59
N MET A 67 -4.91 10.84 -2.65
CA MET A 67 -4.16 11.38 -1.51
C MET A 67 -4.90 12.56 -0.88
N PRO A 68 -5.41 12.42 0.36
CA PRO A 68 -6.05 13.53 1.03
C PRO A 68 -5.05 14.65 1.31
N ALA A 69 -5.52 15.90 1.29
CA ALA A 69 -4.80 16.98 1.92
C ALA A 69 -4.54 16.60 3.39
N ALA A 70 -3.32 16.82 3.87
CA ALA A 70 -2.68 16.29 5.10
C ALA A 70 -3.58 15.99 6.32
N ASN A 71 -4.68 16.73 6.50
CA ASN A 71 -5.63 16.54 7.60
C ASN A 71 -6.64 15.38 7.48
N ASN A 72 -6.77 14.70 6.33
CA ASN A 72 -7.77 13.62 6.16
C ASN A 72 -7.17 12.26 5.74
N ILE A 73 -5.84 12.16 5.62
CA ILE A 73 -5.11 10.98 5.12
C ILE A 73 -5.48 9.70 5.87
N LYS A 74 -5.44 9.73 7.20
CA LYS A 74 -5.76 8.57 8.06
C LYS A 74 -7.16 8.00 7.84
N LYS A 75 -8.16 8.85 7.56
CA LYS A 75 -9.54 8.42 7.33
C LYS A 75 -9.70 7.68 6.01
N TYR A 76 -9.09 8.18 4.95
CA TYR A 76 -9.19 7.56 3.63
C TYR A 76 -8.31 6.33 3.51
N ILE A 77 -7.12 6.30 4.14
CA ILE A 77 -6.29 5.10 4.31
C ILE A 77 -7.09 3.99 4.98
N THR A 78 -7.72 4.28 6.13
CA THR A 78 -8.53 3.29 6.84
C THR A 78 -9.69 2.77 5.95
N LEU A 79 -10.35 3.66 5.20
CA LEU A 79 -11.41 3.28 4.27
C LEU A 79 -10.89 2.45 3.09
N PHE A 80 -9.71 2.75 2.60
CA PHE A 80 -9.06 2.06 1.48
C PHE A 80 -8.63 0.64 1.87
N ILE A 81 -8.03 0.46 3.04
CA ILE A 81 -7.70 -0.86 3.60
C ILE A 81 -8.98 -1.71 3.77
N VAL A 82 -10.05 -1.13 4.31
CA VAL A 82 -11.35 -1.81 4.46
C VAL A 82 -11.94 -2.18 3.10
N TYR A 83 -11.83 -1.30 2.11
CA TYR A 83 -12.29 -1.54 0.76
C TYR A 83 -11.53 -2.69 0.08
N LEU A 84 -10.20 -2.70 0.15
CA LEU A 84 -9.36 -3.76 -0.39
C LEU A 84 -9.60 -5.10 0.31
N ALA A 85 -9.72 -5.11 1.64
CA ALA A 85 -10.08 -6.30 2.40
C ALA A 85 -11.46 -6.85 1.97
N GLY A 86 -12.43 -5.97 1.69
CA GLY A 86 -13.72 -6.36 1.15
C GLY A 86 -13.62 -7.06 -0.20
N ILE A 87 -12.83 -6.52 -1.13
CA ILE A 87 -12.64 -7.14 -2.46
C ILE A 87 -11.99 -8.52 -2.36
N LEU A 88 -11.05 -8.72 -1.45
CA LEU A 88 -10.34 -10.00 -1.29
C LEU A 88 -11.16 -11.05 -0.54
N THR A 89 -12.00 -10.65 0.41
CA THR A 89 -12.77 -11.58 1.28
C THR A 89 -14.16 -11.92 0.75
N VAL A 90 -14.80 -11.03 -0.01
CA VAL A 90 -16.14 -11.28 -0.58
C VAL A 90 -16.17 -12.52 -1.49
N PRO A 91 -15.20 -12.76 -2.38
CA PRO A 91 -15.19 -13.96 -3.22
C PRO A 91 -15.10 -15.26 -2.41
N THR A 92 -14.27 -15.30 -1.36
CA THR A 92 -14.08 -16.47 -0.49
C THR A 92 -15.30 -16.73 0.40
N LEU A 93 -15.98 -15.66 0.85
CA LEU A 93 -17.25 -15.75 1.58
C LEU A 93 -18.39 -16.30 0.71
N ILE A 94 -18.47 -15.87 -0.56
CA ILE A 94 -19.48 -16.33 -1.51
C ILE A 94 -19.22 -17.79 -1.93
N SER A 95 -17.96 -18.20 -2.07
CA SER A 95 -17.62 -19.58 -2.42
C SER A 95 -17.78 -20.58 -1.28
N GLY A 96 -18.00 -20.11 -0.04
CA GLY A 96 -18.23 -20.97 1.13
C GLY A 96 -17.01 -21.79 1.56
N THR A 97 -15.83 -21.45 1.04
CA THR A 97 -14.56 -22.11 1.34
C THR A 97 -13.90 -21.37 2.50
N PHE A 98 -14.21 -21.83 3.72
CA PHE A 98 -13.53 -21.40 4.93
C PHE A 98 -12.45 -22.44 5.23
N GLU A 99 -11.19 -22.15 4.87
CA GLU A 99 -10.03 -22.92 5.35
C GLU A 99 -9.68 -22.53 6.80
#